data_AF-X1Q4M3-F1
#
_entry.id   AF-X1Q4M3-F1
#
_cell.length_a   1.000
_cell.length_b   1.000
_cell.length_c   1.000
_cell.angle_alpha   90.00
_cell.angle_beta   90.00
_cell.angle_gamma   90.00
#
_symmetry.space_group_name_H-M   'P 1'
#
loop_
_entity.id
_entity.type
_entity.pdbx_description
1 polymer ?
#
loop_
_entity_poly.entity_id
_entity_poly.type
_entity_poly.pdbx_seq_one_letter_code
_entity_poly.pdbx_strand_id
1 'polypeptide(L)'
;MAKAARPPFPDQKAPGFPSYDQALVFAERFRTSGEGAHHEGKRWAIAQWTDHLNVLAIQLQTNIYAIVAYPPAGQVITEGKTAEVPVYYRGWLLQHDIRSQKWSLLAGSLEVGKGEFGRRWSELQAG
;
A
#
# COMPACT_ATOMS: atom_id res chain seq x y z
N MET A 1 20.50 24.51 24.70
CA MET A 1 19.03 24.66 24.78
C MET A 1 18.39 23.50 24.04
N ALA A 2 17.68 22.61 24.75
CA ALA A 2 17.03 21.46 24.14
C ALA A 2 15.76 21.90 23.40
N LYS A 3 15.67 21.58 22.11
CA LYS A 3 14.49 21.84 21.27
C LYS A 3 13.33 21.03 21.86
N ALA A 4 12.32 21.70 22.42
CA ALA A 4 11.16 21.04 23.00
C ALA A 4 10.56 20.07 21.96
N ALA A 5 10.53 18.78 22.31
CA ALA A 5 9.84 17.78 21.50
C ALA A 5 8.37 18.20 21.43
N ARG A 6 7.82 18.28 20.21
CA ARG A 6 6.39 18.55 20.01
C ARG A 6 5.59 17.52 20.81
N PRO A 7 4.53 17.94 21.52
CA PRO A 7 3.65 16.99 22.19
C PRO A 7 3.12 15.98 21.16
N PRO A 8 3.02 14.69 21.51
CA PRO A 8 2.39 13.71 20.63
C PRO A 8 0.96 14.17 20.33
N PHE A 9 0.55 14.09 19.06
CA PHE A 9 -0.82 14.39 18.68
C PHE A 9 -1.79 13.52 19.50
N PRO A 10 -2.89 14.09 20.04
CA PRO A 10 -3.84 13.34 20.85
C PRO A 10 -4.49 12.23 20.02
N ASP A 11 -4.41 11.00 20.53
CA ASP A 11 -5.13 9.77 20.14
C ASP A 11 -5.71 9.70 18.72
N GLN A 12 -4.88 9.86 17.68
CA GLN A 12 -5.22 9.27 16.39
C GLN A 12 -5.04 7.75 16.54
N LYS A 13 -6.12 7.03 16.86
CA LYS A 13 -6.20 5.58 16.58
C LYS A 13 -5.62 5.37 15.19
N ALA A 14 -4.56 4.57 15.09
CA ALA A 14 -3.96 4.25 13.80
C ALA A 14 -5.08 3.91 12.81
N PRO A 15 -5.03 4.36 11.52
CA PRO A 15 -6.17 4.34 10.58
C PRO A 15 -6.85 2.98 10.29
N GLY A 16 -6.48 1.92 11.01
CA GLY A 16 -6.97 0.57 10.79
C GLY A 16 -6.31 -0.07 9.58
N PHE A 17 -5.05 0.30 9.27
CA PHE A 17 -4.31 -0.29 8.14
C PHE A 17 -4.34 -1.82 8.22
N PRO A 18 -4.49 -2.52 7.09
CA PRO A 18 -4.45 -3.97 7.07
C PRO A 18 -3.12 -4.48 7.63
N SER A 19 -3.16 -5.67 8.22
CA SER A 19 -1.96 -6.43 8.54
C SER A 19 -1.36 -7.05 7.28
N TYR A 20 -0.15 -7.60 7.40
CA TYR A 20 0.47 -8.37 6.32
C TYR A 20 -0.38 -9.58 5.92
N ASP A 21 -0.89 -10.35 6.88
CA ASP A 21 -1.74 -11.52 6.61
C ASP A 21 -3.02 -11.14 5.86
N GLN A 22 -3.63 -10.01 6.22
CA GLN A 22 -4.80 -9.48 5.50
C GLN A 22 -4.45 -9.04 4.08
N ALA A 23 -3.28 -8.43 3.88
CA ALA A 23 -2.78 -8.08 2.55
C ALA A 23 -2.53 -9.32 1.69
N LEU A 24 -2.02 -10.42 2.27
CA LEU A 24 -1.86 -11.71 1.58
C LEU A 24 -3.20 -12.29 1.12
N VAL A 25 -4.21 -12.30 2.00
CA VAL A 25 -5.56 -12.75 1.63
C VAL A 25 -6.13 -11.90 0.50
N PHE A 26 -5.91 -10.59 0.54
CA PHE A 26 -6.35 -9.69 -0.55
C PHE A 26 -5.62 -9.98 -1.86
N ALA A 27 -4.30 -10.20 -1.81
CA ALA A 27 -3.49 -10.55 -2.98
C ALA A 27 -3.92 -11.88 -3.60
N GLU A 28 -4.21 -12.89 -2.78
CA GLU A 28 -4.67 -14.20 -3.23
C GLU A 28 -6.06 -14.14 -3.87
N ARG A 29 -6.98 -13.38 -3.25
CA ARG A 29 -8.30 -13.14 -3.85
C ARG A 29 -8.15 -12.40 -5.18
N PHE A 30 -7.38 -11.33 -5.24
CA PHE A 30 -7.11 -10.59 -6.47
C PHE A 30 -6.50 -11.48 -7.56
N ARG A 31 -5.54 -12.35 -7.21
CA ARG A 31 -4.93 -13.29 -8.14
C ARG A 31 -5.97 -14.21 -8.78
N THR A 32 -6.85 -14.80 -7.96
CA THR A 32 -7.79 -15.86 -8.34
C THR A 32 -9.13 -15.36 -8.88
N SER A 33 -9.59 -14.17 -8.48
CA SER A 33 -10.97 -13.72 -8.74
C SER A 33 -11.28 -13.36 -10.19
N GLY A 34 -10.30 -13.37 -11.11
CA GLY A 34 -10.47 -13.04 -12.53
C GLY A 34 -10.87 -11.59 -12.83
N GLU A 35 -11.61 -10.94 -11.93
CA GLU A 35 -12.04 -9.55 -12.03
C GLU A 35 -10.89 -8.60 -11.64
N GLY A 36 -10.64 -7.64 -12.51
CA GLY A 36 -9.72 -6.52 -12.33
C GLY A 36 -9.96 -5.54 -13.47
N ALA A 37 -9.98 -4.25 -13.17
CA ALA A 37 -10.00 -3.24 -14.21
C ALA A 37 -8.67 -3.32 -14.97
N HIS A 38 -8.74 -3.47 -16.29
CA HIS A 38 -7.57 -3.41 -17.16
C HIS A 38 -7.36 -1.97 -17.59
N HIS A 39 -6.23 -1.38 -17.21
CA HIS A 39 -5.81 -0.10 -17.79
C HIS A 39 -4.37 -0.26 -18.29
N GLU A 40 -4.13 0.05 -19.56
CA GLU A 40 -2.80 -0.05 -20.20
C GLU A 40 -2.14 -1.44 -20.06
N GLY A 41 -2.93 -2.52 -20.13
CA GLY A 41 -2.43 -3.89 -19.99
C GLY A 41 -2.08 -4.31 -18.56
N LYS A 42 -2.21 -3.41 -17.58
CA LYS A 42 -2.00 -3.71 -16.16
C LYS A 42 -3.32 -4.07 -15.49
N ARG A 43 -3.34 -5.19 -14.77
CA ARG A 43 -4.48 -5.64 -13.98
C ARG A 43 -4.42 -4.98 -12.61
N TRP A 44 -5.48 -4.28 -12.23
CA TRP A 44 -5.61 -3.67 -10.90
C TRP A 44 -7.04 -3.74 -10.36
N ALA A 45 -7.17 -3.63 -9.05
CA ALA A 45 -8.45 -3.56 -8.35
C ALA A 45 -8.33 -2.67 -7.12
N ILE A 46 -9.37 -1.90 -6.82
CA ILE A 46 -9.47 -1.13 -5.59
C ILE A 46 -10.65 -1.67 -4.80
N ALA A 47 -10.45 -1.89 -3.51
CA ALA A 47 -11.54 -2.17 -2.57
C ALA A 47 -11.50 -1.16 -1.42
N GLN A 48 -12.67 -0.77 -0.94
CA GLN A 48 -12.78 -0.03 0.31
C GLN A 48 -12.44 -0.97 1.48
N TRP A 49 -11.51 -0.56 2.34
CA TRP A 49 -11.06 -1.33 3.51
C TRP A 49 -11.74 -0.86 4.79
N THR A 50 -11.75 0.46 4.99
CA THR A 50 -12.54 1.14 6.01
C THR A 50 -13.17 2.37 5.39
N ASP A 51 -13.99 3.10 6.14
CA ASP A 51 -14.54 4.40 5.71
C ASP A 51 -13.44 5.45 5.41
N HIS A 52 -12.20 5.17 5.81
CA HIS A 52 -11.06 6.08 5.68
C HIS A 52 -9.86 5.47 4.97
N LEU A 53 -9.95 4.23 4.48
CA LEU A 53 -8.88 3.54 3.76
C LEU A 53 -9.42 2.76 2.57
N ASN A 54 -8.74 2.91 1.44
CA ASN A 54 -8.84 2.04 0.29
C ASN A 54 -7.62 1.12 0.24
N VAL A 55 -7.79 -0.07 -0.34
CA VAL A 55 -6.71 -0.99 -0.67
C VAL A 55 -6.69 -1.17 -2.19
N LEU A 56 -5.57 -0.78 -2.79
CA LEU A 56 -5.23 -1.05 -4.18
C LEU A 56 -4.45 -2.37 -4.25
N ALA A 57 -4.91 -3.28 -5.09
CA ALA A 57 -4.10 -4.38 -5.61
C ALA A 57 -3.74 -4.09 -7.07
N ILE A 58 -2.48 -4.28 -7.42
CA ILE A 58 -2.01 -4.19 -8.79
C ILE A 58 -1.05 -5.35 -9.07
N GLN A 59 -1.17 -5.94 -10.26
CA GLN A 59 -0.16 -6.83 -10.78
C GLN A 59 0.91 -6.00 -11.49
N LEU A 60 2.15 -6.03 -10.98
CA LEU A 60 3.27 -5.28 -11.54
C LEU A 60 3.93 -6.07 -12.69
N GLN A 61 4.18 -7.37 -12.43
CA GLN A 61 4.76 -8.32 -13.39
C GLN A 61 4.07 -9.68 -13.24
N THR A 62 4.46 -10.64 -14.07
CA THR A 62 4.03 -12.04 -13.88
C THR A 62 4.42 -12.50 -12.46
N ASN A 63 3.41 -12.89 -11.67
CA ASN A 63 3.56 -13.33 -10.29
C ASN A 63 4.03 -12.28 -9.26
N ILE A 64 4.15 -11.01 -9.64
CA ILE A 64 4.52 -9.93 -8.72
C ILE A 64 3.37 -8.97 -8.57
N TYR A 65 2.99 -8.73 -7.32
CA TYR A 65 1.81 -7.99 -6.93
C TYR A 65 2.18 -6.90 -5.93
N ALA A 66 1.45 -5.81 -5.98
CA ALA A 66 1.56 -4.74 -5.02
C ALA A 66 0.21 -4.53 -4.35
N ILE A 67 0.22 -4.51 -3.01
CA ILE A 67 -0.94 -4.21 -2.19
C ILE A 67 -0.65 -2.92 -1.46
N VAL A 68 -1.48 -1.89 -1.63
CA VAL A 68 -1.29 -0.58 -1.00
C VAL A 68 -2.58 -0.16 -0.33
N ALA A 69 -2.52 0.02 0.98
CA ALA A 69 -3.55 0.67 1.74
C ALA A 69 -3.25 2.18 1.84
N TYR A 70 -4.21 3.01 1.44
CA TYR A 70 -4.08 4.47 1.39
C TYR A 70 -5.44 5.13 1.67
N PRO A 71 -5.47 6.35 2.24
CA PRO A 71 -6.71 7.08 2.42
C PRO A 71 -7.34 7.44 1.07
N PRO A 72 -8.68 7.32 0.89
CA PRO A 72 -9.38 7.75 -0.31
C PRO A 72 -9.11 9.25 -0.59
N ALA A 73 -8.34 9.54 -1.64
CA ALA A 73 -8.03 10.87 -2.18
C ALA A 73 -7.63 11.99 -1.18
N GLY A 74 -6.33 12.19 -0.97
CA GLY A 74 -5.70 13.51 -0.86
C GLY A 74 -6.10 14.47 0.27
N GLN A 75 -6.92 14.09 1.24
CA GLN A 75 -7.41 15.00 2.28
C GLN A 75 -6.70 14.78 3.62
N VAL A 76 -5.82 15.72 3.97
CA VAL A 76 -5.81 16.26 5.34
C VAL A 76 -6.14 17.73 5.21
N ILE A 77 -7.33 18.11 5.67
CA ILE A 77 -7.67 19.52 5.86
C ILE A 77 -6.84 19.97 7.06
N THR A 78 -5.78 20.73 6.82
CA THR A 78 -5.13 21.53 7.86
C THR A 78 -5.19 22.98 7.40
N GLU A 79 -6.14 23.71 7.99
CA GLU A 79 -6.25 25.18 8.04
C GLU A 79 -5.29 25.94 7.11
N GLY A 80 -5.66 26.07 5.83
CA GLY A 80 -5.12 27.11 4.94
C GLY A 80 -3.64 27.04 4.57
N LYS A 81 -2.94 25.93 4.78
CA LYS A 81 -1.56 25.75 4.27
C LYS A 81 -1.41 24.44 3.51
N THR A 82 -1.04 24.54 2.23
CA THR A 82 -0.55 23.43 1.41
C THR A 82 0.78 22.95 2.00
N ALA A 83 0.71 22.11 3.01
CA ALA A 83 1.85 21.30 3.45
C ALA A 83 1.85 20.01 2.65
N GLU A 84 3.02 19.55 2.19
CA GLU A 84 3.21 18.16 1.76
C GLU A 84 2.89 17.24 2.95
N VAL A 85 1.63 16.81 3.05
CA VAL A 85 1.22 15.85 4.06
C VAL A 85 1.89 14.52 3.69
N PRO A 86 2.65 13.88 4.59
CA PRO A 86 3.26 12.60 4.30
C PRO A 86 2.15 11.60 4.02
N VAL A 87 1.99 11.18 2.76
CA VAL A 87 0.98 10.20 2.33
C VAL A 87 1.06 8.99 3.26
N TYR A 88 0.10 8.85 4.18
CA TYR A 88 0.05 7.70 5.10
C TYR A 88 -0.42 6.51 4.28
N TYR A 89 0.53 5.76 3.72
CA TYR A 89 0.25 4.52 3.03
C TYR A 89 1.03 3.36 3.66
N ARG A 90 0.41 2.19 3.66
CA ARG A 90 1.04 0.92 4.00
C ARG A 90 1.05 0.05 2.76
N GLY A 91 2.24 -0.37 2.33
CA GLY A 91 2.42 -1.09 1.09
C GLY A 91 3.18 -2.40 1.30
N TRP A 92 2.85 -3.38 0.45
CA TRP A 92 3.56 -4.65 0.37
C TRP A 92 3.78 -5.01 -1.09
N LEU A 93 5.04 -5.30 -1.42
CA LEU A 93 5.45 -5.92 -2.66
C LEU A 93 5.56 -7.41 -2.43
N LEU A 94 4.79 -8.19 -3.17
CA LEU A 94 4.58 -9.60 -2.94
C LEU A 94 4.92 -10.39 -4.20
N GLN A 95 5.55 -11.54 -4.03
CA GLN A 95 5.78 -12.51 -5.10
C GLN A 95 5.03 -13.79 -4.80
N HIS A 96 4.30 -14.29 -5.79
CA HIS A 96 3.61 -15.58 -5.71
C HIS A 96 4.42 -16.66 -6.44
N ASP A 97 4.85 -17.70 -5.74
CA ASP A 97 5.43 -18.87 -6.38
C ASP A 97 4.32 -19.82 -6.83
N ILE A 98 4.14 -19.97 -8.15
CA ILE A 98 3.13 -20.87 -8.73
C ILE A 98 3.39 -22.33 -8.36
N ARG A 99 4.64 -22.76 -8.21
CA ARG A 99 4.97 -24.17 -7.93
C ARG A 99 4.64 -24.54 -6.50
N SER A 100 4.99 -23.67 -5.55
CA SER A 100 4.76 -23.93 -4.13
C SER A 100 3.43 -23.36 -3.60
N GLN A 101 2.72 -22.54 -4.40
CA GLN A 101 1.53 -21.77 -4.00
C GLN A 101 1.78 -20.89 -2.76
N LYS A 102 3.02 -20.40 -2.62
CA LYS A 102 3.44 -19.58 -1.48
C LYS A 102 3.68 -18.14 -1.88
N TRP A 103 3.42 -17.26 -0.92
CA TRP A 103 3.70 -15.83 -1.04
C TRP A 103 5.01 -15.49 -0.32
N SER A 104 5.83 -14.67 -0.96
CA SER A 104 7.04 -14.09 -0.38
C SER A 104 6.93 -12.57 -0.35
N LEU A 105 7.35 -11.96 0.76
CA LEU A 105 7.44 -10.51 0.89
C LEU A 105 8.75 -10.03 0.27
N LEU A 106 8.66 -9.21 -0.79
CA LEU A 106 9.81 -8.56 -1.40
C LEU A 106 10.17 -7.26 -0.68
N ALA A 107 9.16 -6.50 -0.24
CA ALA A 107 9.33 -5.31 0.59
C ALA A 107 8.03 -4.89 1.25
N GLY A 108 8.08 -4.54 2.54
CA GLY A 108 7.01 -3.79 3.22
C GLY A 108 7.40 -2.33 3.42
N SER A 109 6.49 -1.39 3.18
CA SER A 109 6.78 0.06 3.32
C SER A 109 7.17 0.48 4.75
N LEU A 110 6.77 -0.30 5.77
CA LEU A 110 7.19 -0.09 7.16
C LEU A 110 8.61 -0.59 7.44
N GLU A 111 9.06 -1.61 6.70
CA GLU A 111 10.38 -2.24 6.92
C GLU A 111 11.48 -1.48 6.18
N VAL A 112 11.22 -1.14 4.92
CA VAL A 112 12.23 -0.49 4.06
C VAL A 112 12.08 1.03 4.01
N GLY A 113 11.00 1.57 4.55
CA GLY A 113 10.64 2.98 4.43
C GLY A 113 10.05 3.35 3.05
N LYS A 114 9.36 4.49 2.99
CA LYS A 114 8.58 4.90 1.81
C LYS A 114 9.42 5.17 0.56
N GLY A 115 10.63 5.72 0.72
CA GLY A 115 11.50 6.05 -0.41
C GLY A 115 11.98 4.80 -1.15
N GLU A 116 12.52 3.83 -0.40
CA GLU A 116 12.97 2.55 -0.96
C GLU A 116 11.80 1.72 -1.49
N PHE A 117 10.66 1.73 -0.82
CA PHE A 117 9.45 1.08 -1.31
C PHE A 117 9.02 1.67 -2.66
N GLY A 118 8.99 3.00 -2.80
CA GLY A 118 8.67 3.67 -4.05
C GLY A 118 9.67 3.36 -5.16
N ARG A 119 10.98 3.32 -4.86
CA ARG A 119 12.02 2.92 -5.81
C ARG A 119 11.77 1.49 -6.34
N ARG A 120 11.60 0.51 -5.46
CA ARG A 120 11.34 -0.89 -5.84
C ARG A 120 10.06 -1.05 -6.64
N TRP A 121 9.01 -0.31 -6.25
CA TRP A 121 7.76 -0.27 -7.01
C TRP A 121 8.00 0.19 -8.44
N SER A 122 8.69 1.32 -8.64
CA SER A 122 8.99 1.86 -9.97
C SER A 122 9.86 0.91 -10.79
N GLU A 123 10.87 0.28 -10.19
CA GLU A 123 11.71 -0.74 -10.84
C GLU A 123 10.87 -1.92 -11.34
N LEU A 124 9.98 -2.46 -10.50
CA LEU A 124 9.08 -3.57 -10.85
C LEU A 124 7.97 -3.18 -11.83
N GLN A 125 7.64 -1.89 -11.96
CA GLN A 125 6.69 -1.43 -12.98
C GLN A 125 7.31 -1.26 -14.36
N ALA A 126 8.64 -1.12 -14.42
CA ALA A 126 9.40 -0.85 -15.64
C ALA A 126 9.99 -2.10 -16.29
N GLY A 127 10.24 -3.16 -15.51
CA GLY A 127 10.64 -4.48 -16.01
C GLY A 127 9.46 -5.33 -16.43
#